data_AF-A0A7Y4GSC8-F1
#
_entry.id   AF-A0A7Y4GSC8-F1
#
_cell.length_a   1.000
_cell.length_b   1.000
_cell.length_c   1.000
_cell.angle_alpha   90.00
_cell.angle_beta   90.00
_cell.angle_gamma   90.00
#
_symmetry.space_group_name_H-M   'P 1'
#
loop_
_entity.id
_entity.type
_entity.pdbx_description
1 polymer ?
#
loop_
_entity_poly.entity_id
_entity_poly.type
_entity_poly.pdbx_seq_one_letter_code
_entity_poly.pdbx_strand_id
1 'polypeptide(L)'
;MERKLRELEVWVAECDGITAGWGAIRGDYLEGLYTAPEFAGRGVGAGLLEMFERLMRERGIRAVRAEASSNAREFYLRRGYRTSAPQTPNGAWPIARELASCSSNEARGGSSG
;
A
#
# COMPACT_ATOMS: atom_id res chain seq x y z
N MET A 1 31.79 0.50 5.52
CA MET A 1 30.96 0.41 4.30
C MET A 1 29.56 -0.01 4.73
N GLU A 2 28.75 0.94 5.19
CA GLU A 2 27.43 0.66 5.77
C GLU A 2 26.39 0.62 4.64
N ARG A 3 26.16 -0.58 4.12
CA ARG A 3 25.04 -0.82 3.22
C ARG A 3 23.78 -0.76 4.09
N LYS A 4 23.07 0.38 4.10
CA LYS A 4 21.73 0.48 4.69
C LYS A 4 20.90 -0.69 4.17
N LEU A 5 20.72 -1.73 4.98
CA LEU A 5 19.64 -2.69 4.81
C LEU A 5 18.38 -1.80 4.80
N ARG A 6 17.73 -1.65 3.64
CA ARG A 6 16.36 -1.14 3.65
C ARG A 6 15.57 -2.27 4.31
N GLU A 7 15.34 -2.14 5.61
CA GLU A 7 14.71 -3.16 6.43
C GLU A 7 13.39 -3.55 5.77
N LEU A 8 13.33 -4.80 5.31
CA LEU A 8 12.10 -5.39 4.82
C LEU A 8 11.20 -5.54 6.04
N GLU A 9 10.05 -4.89 5.99
CA GLU A 9 9.10 -4.91 7.09
C GLU A 9 7.92 -5.77 6.69
N VAL A 10 7.64 -6.80 7.49
CA VAL A 10 6.61 -7.79 7.21
C VAL A 10 5.55 -7.73 8.31
N TRP A 11 4.30 -7.67 7.89
CA TRP A 11 3.15 -7.64 8.80
C TRP A 11 2.20 -8.79 8.47
N VAL A 12 1.61 -9.36 9.51
CA VAL A 12 0.64 -10.44 9.43
C VAL A 12 -0.69 -9.93 9.98
N ALA A 13 -1.77 -10.16 9.25
CA ALA A 13 -3.12 -9.92 9.73
C ALA A 13 -3.69 -11.22 10.28
N GLU A 14 -4.23 -11.15 11.49
CA GLU A 14 -4.89 -12.26 12.16
C GLU A 14 -6.37 -11.94 12.40
N CYS A 15 -7.23 -12.95 12.25
CA CYS A 15 -8.66 -12.89 12.57
C CYS A 15 -9.00 -14.12 13.42
N ASP A 16 -9.52 -13.91 14.63
CA ASP A 16 -9.86 -14.99 15.58
C ASP A 16 -8.70 -15.98 15.84
N GLY A 17 -7.47 -15.48 15.88
CA GLY A 17 -6.26 -16.30 16.06
C GLY A 17 -5.81 -17.08 14.83
N ILE A 18 -6.42 -16.83 13.67
CA ILE A 18 -6.07 -17.45 12.38
C ILE A 18 -5.38 -16.41 11.50
N THR A 19 -4.27 -16.79 10.87
CA THR A 19 -3.60 -15.96 9.86
C THR A 19 -4.53 -15.72 8.67
N ALA A 20 -5.01 -14.48 8.55
CA ALA A 20 -5.93 -14.05 7.50
C ALA A 20 -5.21 -13.44 6.29
N GLY A 21 -3.97 -12.99 6.45
CA GLY A 21 -3.18 -12.43 5.37
C GLY A 21 -1.83 -11.91 5.83
N TRP A 22 -1.00 -11.46 4.89
CA TRP A 22 0.27 -10.83 5.19
C TRP A 22 0.61 -9.79 4.12
N GLY A 23 1.54 -8.90 4.44
CA GLY A 23 2.17 -8.07 3.43
C GLY A 23 3.52 -7.57 3.88
N ALA A 24 4.28 -7.02 2.94
CA ALA A 24 5.63 -6.56 3.19
C ALA A 24 5.94 -5.29 2.43
N ILE A 25 6.69 -4.39 3.07
CA ILE A 25 7.14 -3.13 2.48
C ILE A 25 8.65 -2.98 2.63
N ARG A 26 9.27 -2.33 1.65
CA ARG A 26 10.69 -1.96 1.68
C ARG A 26 10.87 -0.54 1.18
N GLY A 27 10.97 0.41 2.11
CA GLY A 27 10.97 1.82 1.78
C GLY A 27 9.65 2.23 1.13
N ASP A 28 9.70 2.66 -0.14
CA ASP A 28 8.54 3.10 -0.93
C ASP A 28 7.95 2.01 -1.82
N TYR A 29 8.38 0.76 -1.63
CA TYR A 29 7.97 -0.38 -2.43
C TYR A 29 7.14 -1.37 -1.59
N LEU A 30 5.95 -1.73 -2.08
CA LEU A 30 5.14 -2.82 -1.58
C LEU A 30 5.64 -4.11 -2.24
N GLU A 31 6.34 -4.93 -1.46
CA GLU A 31 6.97 -6.18 -1.92
C GLU A 31 5.95 -7.29 -2.14
N GLY A 32 4.91 -7.32 -1.31
CA GLY A 32 3.89 -8.34 -1.39
C GLY A 32 2.70 -7.99 -0.53
N LEU A 33 1.54 -8.46 -0.98
CA LEU A 33 0.30 -8.38 -0.23
C LEU A 33 -0.53 -9.61 -0.61
N TYR A 34 -0.90 -10.38 0.39
CA TYR A 34 -1.67 -11.60 0.23
C TYR A 34 -2.76 -11.68 1.29
N THR A 35 -3.90 -12.23 0.91
CA THR A 35 -5.02 -12.51 1.79
C THR A 35 -5.44 -13.94 1.56
N ALA A 36 -5.65 -14.68 2.65
CA ALA A 36 -6.15 -16.04 2.59
C ALA A 36 -7.55 -16.07 1.95
N PRO A 37 -7.84 -16.99 1.01
CA PRO A 37 -9.12 -17.04 0.28
C PRO A 37 -10.35 -17.10 1.20
N GLU A 38 -10.24 -17.75 2.35
CA GLU A 38 -11.29 -17.92 3.35
C GLU A 38 -11.71 -16.57 3.99
N PHE A 39 -10.82 -15.59 3.91
CA PHE A 39 -10.98 -14.22 4.40
C PHE A 39 -11.06 -13.19 3.26
N ALA A 40 -11.09 -13.64 2.01
CA ALA A 40 -11.28 -12.75 0.86
C ALA A 40 -12.63 -12.03 0.96
N GLY A 41 -12.67 -10.77 0.49
CA GLY A 41 -13.87 -9.93 0.56
C GLY A 41 -14.20 -9.37 1.95
N ARG A 42 -13.45 -9.73 3.00
CA ARG A 42 -13.63 -9.20 4.37
C ARG A 42 -12.80 -7.94 4.67
N GLY A 43 -12.15 -7.38 3.67
CA GLY A 43 -11.35 -6.16 3.82
C GLY A 43 -9.92 -6.35 4.35
N VAL A 44 -9.47 -7.57 4.64
CA VAL A 44 -8.12 -7.83 5.20
C VAL A 44 -7.00 -7.23 4.35
N GLY A 45 -6.97 -7.53 3.04
CA GLY A 45 -5.98 -6.94 2.12
C GLY A 45 -6.10 -5.43 2.00
N ALA A 46 -7.31 -4.88 2.12
CA ALA A 46 -7.51 -3.43 2.11
C ALA A 46 -6.92 -2.78 3.38
N GLY A 47 -7.18 -3.35 4.55
CA GLY A 47 -6.65 -2.85 5.82
C GLY A 47 -5.13 -2.94 5.91
N LEU A 48 -4.53 -4.05 5.45
CA LEU A 48 -3.07 -4.16 5.35
C LEU A 48 -2.48 -3.10 4.40
N LEU A 49 -3.10 -2.88 3.24
CA LEU A 49 -2.64 -1.87 2.29
C LEU A 49 -2.74 -0.45 2.87
N GLU A 50 -3.86 -0.10 3.50
CA GLU A 50 -4.06 1.20 4.15
C GLU A 50 -3.06 1.44 5.28
N MET A 51 -2.76 0.41 6.07
CA MET A 51 -1.73 0.46 7.09
C MET A 51 -0.35 0.75 6.49
N PHE A 52 0.02 0.06 5.40
CA PHE A 52 1.29 0.32 4.72
C PHE A 52 1.38 1.71 4.11
N GLU A 53 0.33 2.18 3.46
CA GLU A 53 0.25 3.54 2.92
C GLU A 53 0.42 4.60 4.02
N ARG A 54 -0.18 4.37 5.19
CA ARG A 54 -0.02 5.23 6.36
C ARG A 54 1.42 5.21 6.88
N LEU A 55 2.01 4.03 7.09
CA LEU A 55 3.40 3.89 7.54
C LEU A 55 4.38 4.57 6.59
N MET A 56 4.18 4.40 5.28
CA MET A 56 5.01 5.08 4.27
C MET A 56 4.84 6.60 4.33
N ARG A 57 3.60 7.10 4.48
CA ARG A 57 3.34 8.53 4.63
C ARG A 57 4.00 9.12 5.86
N GLU A 58 3.91 8.44 7.01
CA GLU A 58 4.57 8.84 8.26
C GLU A 58 6.10 8.91 8.11
N ARG A 59 6.68 8.11 7.20
CA ARG A 59 8.11 8.14 6.82
C ARG A 59 8.45 9.22 5.80
N GLY A 60 7.50 10.06 5.39
CA GLY A 60 7.69 11.11 4.39
C GLY A 60 7.75 10.60 2.94
N ILE A 61 7.35 9.35 2.69
CA ILE A 61 7.27 8.79 1.34
C ILE A 61 6.03 9.37 0.66
N ARG A 62 6.22 9.86 -0.57
CA ARG A 62 5.16 10.54 -1.35
C ARG A 62 4.46 9.65 -2.35
N ALA A 63 5.01 8.48 -2.66
CA ALA A 63 4.42 7.55 -3.59
C ALA A 63 4.73 6.11 -3.19
N VAL A 64 3.74 5.23 -3.29
CA VAL A 64 3.90 3.78 -3.14
C VAL A 64 4.05 3.16 -4.51
N ARG A 65 5.03 2.28 -4.66
CA ARG A 65 5.26 1.47 -5.87
C ARG A 65 5.02 0.00 -5.57
N ALA A 66 4.50 -0.74 -6.53
CA ALA A 66 4.31 -2.18 -6.39
C ALA A 66 4.32 -2.86 -7.77
N GLU A 67 4.45 -4.18 -7.76
CA GLU A 67 4.18 -5.03 -8.91
C GLU A 67 2.90 -5.82 -8.67
N ALA A 68 1.86 -5.54 -9.46
CA ALA A 68 0.59 -6.25 -9.35
C ALA A 68 0.56 -7.45 -10.28
N SER A 69 0.18 -8.61 -9.76
CA SER A 69 -0.24 -9.76 -10.57
C SER A 69 -1.56 -9.45 -11.30
N SER A 70 -1.84 -10.20 -12.38
CA SER A 70 -3.06 -10.02 -13.18
C SER A 70 -4.35 -10.11 -12.36
N ASN A 71 -4.40 -10.98 -11.35
CA ASN A 71 -5.56 -11.15 -10.46
C ASN A 71 -5.69 -10.03 -9.40
N ALA A 72 -4.61 -9.32 -9.07
CA ALA A 72 -4.61 -8.25 -8.07
C ALA A 72 -4.66 -6.85 -8.70
N ARG A 73 -4.43 -6.73 -10.01
CA ARG A 73 -4.41 -5.45 -10.73
C ARG A 73 -5.66 -4.61 -10.45
N GLU A 74 -6.85 -5.19 -10.60
CA GLU A 74 -8.10 -4.46 -10.40
C GLU A 74 -8.28 -3.99 -8.95
N PHE A 75 -7.81 -4.79 -7.98
CA PHE A 75 -7.83 -4.44 -6.56
C PHE A 75 -7.04 -3.15 -6.28
N TYR A 76 -5.85 -3.00 -6.89
CA TYR A 76 -5.03 -1.81 -6.74
C TYR A 76 -5.60 -0.61 -7.52
N LEU A 77 -6.05 -0.82 -8.76
CA LEU A 77 -6.60 0.26 -9.60
C LEU A 77 -7.82 0.93 -8.94
N ARG A 78 -8.73 0.13 -8.35
CA ARG A 78 -9.89 0.65 -7.60
C ARG A 78 -9.51 1.49 -6.38
N ARG A 79 -8.26 1.37 -5.90
CA ARG A 79 -7.71 2.11 -4.75
C ARG A 79 -6.84 3.29 -5.18
N GLY A 80 -6.87 3.67 -6.46
CA GLY A 80 -6.17 4.84 -6.97
C GLY A 80 -4.72 4.60 -7.37
N TYR A 81 -4.26 3.34 -7.39
CA TYR A 81 -3.03 3.00 -8.09
C TYR A 81 -3.22 3.13 -9.60
N ARG A 82 -2.15 3.47 -10.29
CA ARG A 82 -2.09 3.57 -11.75
C ARG A 82 -0.92 2.76 -12.26
N THR A 83 -1.04 2.18 -13.45
CA THR A 83 0.09 1.52 -14.12
C THR A 83 1.17 2.54 -14.41
N SER A 84 2.38 2.32 -13.89
CA SER A 84 3.52 3.20 -14.07
C SER A 84 4.41 2.80 -15.26
N ALA A 85 4.33 1.55 -15.70
CA ALA A 85 5.07 1.02 -16.84
C ALA A 85 4.28 -0.13 -17.52
N PRO A 86 4.68 -0.57 -18.72
CA PRO A 86 4.14 -1.77 -19.36
C PRO A 86 4.35 -3.03 -18.51
N GLN A 87 3.60 -4.08 -18.84
CA GLN A 87 3.75 -5.39 -18.21
C GLN A 87 5.20 -5.90 -18.36
N THR A 88 5.76 -6.39 -17.27
CA THR A 88 7.11 -6.98 -17.23
C THR A 88 7.12 -8.37 -17.87
N PRO A 89 8.30 -8.91 -18.25
CA PRO A 89 8.39 -10.25 -18.86
C PRO A 89 7.89 -11.40 -17.98
N ASN A 90 7.88 -11.21 -16.65
CA ASN A 90 7.32 -12.16 -15.68
C ASN A 90 5.78 -12.02 -15.51
N GLY A 91 5.14 -11.15 -16.29
CA GLY A 91 3.69 -10.96 -16.28
C GLY A 91 3.16 -10.00 -15.20
N ALA A 92 4.02 -9.34 -14.44
CA ALA A 92 3.62 -8.35 -13.44
C ALA A 92 3.33 -6.98 -14.07
N TRP A 93 2.49 -6.19 -13.39
CA TRP A 93 2.12 -4.83 -13.79
C TRP A 93 2.73 -3.85 -12.80
N PRO A 94 3.76 -3.09 -13.19
CA PRO A 94 4.28 -2.01 -12.36
C PRO A 94 3.20 -0.96 -12.13
N ILE A 95 2.88 -0.72 -10.87
CA ILE A 95 1.87 0.24 -10.44
C ILE A 95 2.44 1.20 -9.41
N ALA A 96 1.90 2.41 -9.40
CA ALA A 96 2.23 3.43 -8.41
C ALA A 96 0.99 4.20 -7.97
N ARG A 97 1.01 4.68 -6.72
CA ARG A 97 0.01 5.58 -6.16
C ARG A 97 0.71 6.71 -5.42
N GLU A 98 0.30 7.94 -5.70
CA GLU A 98 0.72 9.09 -4.91
C GLU A 98 -0.04 9.09 -3.58
N LEU A 99 0.73 9.21 -2.49
CA LEU A 99 0.19 9.44 -1.16
C LEU A 99 -0.03 10.93 -1.04
N ALA A 100 -1.29 11.36 -1.09
CA ALA A 100 -1.63 12.76 -0.86
C ALA A 100 -0.92 13.25 0.41
N SER A 101 -0.12 14.31 0.26
CA SER A 101 0.36 15.07 1.41
C SER A 101 -0.87 15.49 2.20
N CYS A 102 -0.85 15.31 3.51
CA CYS A 102 -1.85 15.92 4.37
C CYS A 102 -1.65 17.44 4.25
N SER A 103 -2.30 18.07 3.27
CA SER A 103 -2.46 19.50 3.22
C SER A 103 -3.40 19.85 4.36
N SER A 104 -2.82 20.13 5.53
CA SER A 104 -3.45 20.99 6.53
C SER A 104 -3.78 22.30 5.84
N ASN A 105 -5.02 22.42 5.35
CA ASN A 105 -5.61 23.69 4.95
C ASN A 105 -6.91 23.87 5.73
N GLU A 106 -6.81 23.83 7.06
CA GLU A 106 -7.74 24.51 7.96
C GLU A 106 -7.02 25.73 8.52
N ALA A 107 -7.04 26.81 7.74
CA ALA A 107 -6.80 28.15 8.24
C ALA A 107 -7.49 29.15 7.32
N ARG A 108 -8.75 29.47 7.65
CA ARG A 108 -9.26 30.85 7.65
C ARG A 108 -10.69 30.88 8.18
N GLY A 109 -10.81 31.33 9.43
CA GLY A 109 -12.05 31.78 10.00
C GLY A 109 -12.55 33.09 9.36
N GLY A 110 -13.80 33.39 9.69
CA GLY A 110 -14.52 34.64 9.48
C GLY A 110 -15.95 34.36 9.95
N SER A 111 -16.24 34.41 11.25
CA SER A 111 -16.62 35.62 11.98
C SER A 111 -17.72 36.40 11.28
N SER A 112 -18.92 36.25 11.84
CA SER A 112 -19.93 37.30 12.10
C SER A 112 -20.32 38.26 10.96
N GLY A 113 -21.60 38.15 10.59
CA GLY A 113 -22.42 39.18 9.98
C GLY A 113 -23.88 38.81 10.21
#